data_AF-A0A833DCB3-F1
#
_entry.id   AF-A0A833DCB3-F1
#
_cell.length_a   1.000
_cell.length_b   1.000
_cell.length_c   1.000
_cell.angle_alpha   90.00
_cell.angle_beta   90.00
_cell.angle_gamma   90.00
#
_symmetry.space_group_name_H-M   'P 1'
#
loop_
_entity.id
_entity.type
_entity.pdbx_description
1 polymer ?
#
loop_
_entity_poly.entity_id
_entity_poly.type
_entity_poly.pdbx_seq_one_letter_code
_entity_poly.pdbx_strand_id
1 'polypeptide(L)'
;MEELEWTPDLMLEVTLNEADDFLKVRETLSRIGVASRKERKLYQSCHILHKQGRYFIVHFKELFALDGKPTNISLNDLERRNTIAGLLADWELVNILGNNEPRAPLSQIKVLSFKEKDEWILETKYNIGKKRVE
;
A
#
# COMPACT_ATOMS: atom_id res chain seq x y z
N MET A 1 -12.63 -15.90 2.57
CA MET A 1 -11.23 -15.44 2.48
C MET A 1 -10.50 -16.13 3.60
N GLU A 2 -9.43 -16.84 3.27
CA GLU A 2 -8.56 -17.48 4.25
C GLU A 2 -7.78 -16.39 5.00
N GLU A 3 -7.90 -16.41 6.32
CA GLU A 3 -7.18 -15.50 7.21
C GLU A 3 -5.76 -16.01 7.38
N LEU A 4 -4.79 -15.12 7.21
CA LEU A 4 -3.37 -15.43 7.24
C LEU A 4 -2.82 -15.04 8.61
N GLU A 5 -2.06 -15.96 9.24
CA GLU A 5 -1.24 -15.62 10.40
C GLU A 5 -0.11 -14.68 9.94
N TRP A 6 -0.28 -13.39 10.19
CA TRP A 6 0.65 -12.36 9.72
C TRP A 6 1.67 -12.00 10.80
N THR A 7 2.92 -11.85 10.37
CA THR A 7 4.04 -11.38 11.18
C THR A 7 4.82 -10.28 10.44
N PRO A 8 5.55 -9.39 11.16
CA PRO A 8 6.27 -8.27 10.53
C PRO A 8 7.31 -8.67 9.48
N ASP A 9 7.84 -9.88 9.52
CA ASP A 9 8.74 -10.46 8.52
C ASP A 9 8.09 -10.68 7.15
N LEU A 10 6.75 -10.67 7.07
CA LEU A 10 6.02 -10.74 5.81
C LEU A 10 5.95 -9.40 5.07
N MET A 11 6.36 -8.27 5.68
CA MET A 11 6.38 -6.98 5.01
C MET A 11 7.30 -7.00 3.78
N LEU A 12 6.86 -6.36 2.69
CA LEU A 12 7.63 -6.34 1.46
C LEU A 12 8.68 -5.22 1.49
N GLU A 13 9.93 -5.59 1.71
CA GLU A 13 11.05 -4.65 1.67
C GLU A 13 11.35 -4.17 0.25
N VAL A 14 11.64 -2.88 0.14
CA VAL A 14 12.04 -2.20 -1.08
C VAL A 14 13.19 -1.23 -0.81
N THR A 15 13.90 -0.82 -1.86
CA THR A 15 14.79 0.34 -1.83
C THR A 15 14.24 1.48 -2.68
N LEU A 16 14.65 2.70 -2.36
CA LEU A 16 14.44 3.89 -3.18
C LEU A 16 15.74 4.26 -3.88
N ASN A 17 15.64 4.89 -5.05
CA ASN A 17 16.82 5.39 -5.75
C ASN A 17 17.36 6.64 -5.03
N GLU A 18 16.47 7.54 -4.63
CA GLU A 18 16.78 8.74 -3.85
C GLU A 18 15.87 8.88 -2.63
N ALA A 19 16.34 9.55 -1.58
CA ALA A 19 15.54 9.77 -0.36
C ALA A 19 14.24 10.55 -0.64
N ASP A 20 14.28 11.50 -1.59
CA ASP A 20 13.12 12.32 -1.99
C ASP A 20 12.05 11.52 -2.74
N ASP A 21 12.39 10.34 -3.28
CA ASP A 21 11.42 9.46 -3.92
C ASP A 21 10.38 8.93 -2.92
N PHE A 22 10.67 8.97 -1.62
CA PHE A 22 9.71 8.59 -0.58
C PHE A 22 8.40 9.38 -0.72
N LEU A 23 8.47 10.69 -0.96
CA LEU A 23 7.28 11.54 -1.11
C LEU A 23 6.55 11.24 -2.43
N LYS A 24 7.29 10.93 -3.51
CA LYS A 24 6.73 10.55 -4.80
C LYS A 24 5.97 9.22 -4.70
N VAL A 25 6.55 8.21 -4.07
CA VAL A 25 5.92 6.91 -3.83
C VAL A 25 4.69 7.07 -2.94
N ARG A 26 4.79 7.85 -1.87
CA ARG A 26 3.67 8.14 -0.97
C ARG A 26 2.49 8.80 -1.69
N GLU A 27 2.74 9.80 -2.54
CA GLU A 27 1.69 10.44 -3.34
C GLU A 27 1.09 9.45 -4.34
N THR A 28 1.93 8.69 -5.04
CA THR A 28 1.49 7.71 -6.03
C THR A 28 0.57 6.66 -5.42
N LEU A 29 0.92 6.15 -4.24
CA LEU A 29 0.11 5.18 -3.50
C LEU A 29 -1.27 5.72 -3.08
N SER A 30 -1.42 7.04 -2.86
CA SER A 30 -2.73 7.64 -2.55
C SER A 30 -3.73 7.54 -3.70
N ARG A 31 -3.23 7.33 -4.92
CA ARG A 31 -4.00 7.17 -6.17
C ARG A 31 -4.16 5.71 -6.59
N ILE A 32 -3.81 4.75 -5.73
CA ILE A 32 -3.91 3.31 -6.03
C ILE A 32 -4.63 2.55 -4.92
N GLY A 33 -5.63 1.75 -5.31
CA GLY A 33 -6.28 0.84 -4.38
C GLY A 33 -7.60 0.27 -4.89
N VAL A 34 -8.60 0.18 -4.02
CA VAL A 34 -9.91 -0.39 -4.36
C VAL A 34 -10.91 0.73 -4.61
N ALA A 35 -11.61 0.70 -5.74
CA ALA A 35 -12.59 1.72 -6.10
C ALA A 35 -14.03 1.32 -5.79
N SER A 36 -14.79 2.22 -5.17
CA SER A 36 -16.24 2.21 -5.16
C SER A 36 -16.74 3.10 -6.30
N ARG A 37 -17.28 2.50 -7.36
CA ARG A 37 -17.83 3.25 -8.50
C ARG A 37 -19.08 4.03 -8.13
N LYS A 38 -19.91 3.48 -7.22
CA LYS A 38 -21.13 4.13 -6.74
C LYS A 38 -20.84 5.45 -6.02
N GLU A 39 -19.78 5.47 -5.21
CA GLU A 39 -19.39 6.65 -4.41
C GLU A 39 -18.32 7.51 -5.09
N ARG A 40 -17.83 7.10 -6.27
CA ARG A 40 -16.66 7.67 -6.94
C ARG A 40 -15.49 7.88 -5.97
N LYS A 41 -15.24 6.86 -5.15
CA LYS A 41 -14.25 6.88 -4.07
C LYS A 41 -13.17 5.82 -4.32
N LEU A 42 -11.92 6.20 -4.15
CA LEU A 42 -10.78 5.30 -4.17
C LEU A 42 -10.27 5.11 -2.73
N TYR A 43 -10.26 3.87 -2.27
CA TYR A 43 -9.69 3.51 -0.98
C TYR A 43 -8.23 3.11 -1.19
N GLN A 44 -7.29 3.89 -0.67
CA GLN A 44 -5.87 3.57 -0.68
C GLN A 44 -5.62 2.22 0.00
N SER A 45 -4.91 1.33 -0.71
CA SER A 45 -4.62 -0.02 -0.19
C SER A 45 -3.27 -0.11 0.51
N CYS A 46 -2.24 0.54 -0.03
CA CYS A 46 -0.85 0.36 0.40
C CYS A 46 -0.18 1.68 0.78
N HIS A 47 0.84 1.57 1.61
CA HIS A 47 1.65 2.66 2.09
C HIS A 47 3.13 2.32 1.98
N ILE A 48 3.96 3.34 1.81
CA ILE A 48 5.39 3.23 2.03
C ILE A 48 5.69 3.53 3.50
N LEU A 49 6.38 2.59 4.16
CA LEU A 49 6.81 2.67 5.55
C LEU A 49 8.33 2.81 5.59
N HIS A 50 8.84 3.77 6.36
CA HIS A 50 10.25 3.86 6.69
C HIS A 50 10.45 3.43 8.15
N LYS A 51 11.24 2.37 8.37
CA LYS A 51 11.47 1.79 9.70
C LYS A 51 12.92 1.31 9.80
N GLN A 52 13.65 1.81 10.80
CA GLN A 52 15.04 1.41 11.10
C GLN A 52 15.98 1.49 9.88
N GLY A 53 15.86 2.55 9.06
CA GLY A 53 16.71 2.76 7.88
C GLY A 53 16.30 1.94 6.65
N ARG A 54 15.18 1.21 6.71
CA ARG A 54 14.66 0.36 5.61
C ARG A 54 13.30 0.85 5.16
N TYR A 55 12.97 0.61 3.89
CA TYR A 55 11.69 0.98 3.29
C TYR A 55 10.87 -0.27 2.99
N PHE A 56 9.55 -0.16 3.17
CA PHE A 56 8.62 -1.26 2.93
C PHE A 56 7.39 -0.76 2.21
N ILE A 57 6.86 -1.56 1.29
CA ILE A 57 5.49 -1.41 0.78
C ILE A 57 4.60 -2.34 1.60
N VAL A 58 3.62 -1.76 2.29
CA VAL A 58 2.74 -2.49 3.21
C VAL A 58 1.29 -2.18 2.94
N HIS A 59 0.41 -3.16 3.11
CA HIS A 59 -1.03 -2.97 3.11
C HIS A 59 -1.48 -2.23 4.38
N PHE A 60 -2.53 -1.42 4.32
CA PHE A 60 -3.01 -0.64 5.49
C PHE A 60 -3.36 -1.52 6.70
N LYS A 61 -3.75 -2.78 6.47
CA LYS A 61 -4.00 -3.75 7.54
C LYS A 61 -2.72 -4.20 8.26
N GLU A 62 -1.60 -4.33 7.54
CA GLU A 62 -0.30 -4.61 8.17
C GLU A 62 0.08 -3.48 9.13
N LEU A 63 -0.25 -2.23 8.79
CA LEU A 63 -0.07 -1.09 9.69
C LEU A 63 -0.97 -1.15 10.94
N PHE A 64 -2.21 -1.63 10.81
CA PHE A 64 -3.06 -1.90 11.98
C PHE A 64 -2.47 -2.99 12.88
N ALA A 65 -1.94 -4.07 12.29
CA ALA A 65 -1.29 -5.14 13.03
C ALA A 65 -0.02 -4.64 13.76
N LEU A 66 0.81 -3.82 13.11
CA LEU A 66 1.98 -3.19 13.73
C LEU A 66 1.61 -2.28 14.92
N ASP A 67 0.45 -1.64 14.87
CA ASP A 67 -0.09 -0.85 15.98
C ASP A 67 -0.73 -1.70 17.10
N GLY A 68 -0.80 -3.03 16.94
CA GLY A 68 -1.52 -3.93 17.85
C GLY A 68 -3.04 -3.79 17.78
N LYS A 69 -3.58 -3.21 16.70
CA LYS A 69 -5.03 -3.06 16.50
C LYS A 69 -5.62 -4.33 15.89
N PRO A 70 -6.87 -4.70 16.24
CA PRO A 70 -7.56 -5.81 15.60
C PRO A 70 -7.65 -5.61 14.09
N THR A 71 -7.20 -6.61 13.33
CA THR A 71 -7.25 -6.61 11.87
C THR A 71 -7.22 -8.04 11.36
N ASN A 72 -7.79 -8.27 10.18
CA ASN A 72 -7.85 -9.57 9.53
C ASN A 72 -7.10 -9.51 8.19
N ILE A 73 -5.84 -9.92 8.19
CA ILE A 73 -5.04 -9.92 6.96
C ILE A 73 -5.38 -11.21 6.20
N SER A 74 -5.83 -11.05 4.95
CA SER A 74 -6.09 -12.18 4.05
C SER A 74 -4.97 -12.31 3.02
N LEU A 75 -4.85 -13.48 2.40
CA LEU A 75 -3.91 -13.70 1.30
C LEU A 75 -4.09 -12.66 0.18
N ASN A 76 -5.34 -12.34 -0.16
CA ASN A 76 -5.67 -11.36 -1.19
C ASN A 76 -5.24 -9.91 -0.83
N ASP A 77 -5.10 -9.58 0.46
CA ASP A 77 -4.52 -8.29 0.88
C ASP A 77 -3.01 -8.24 0.52
N LEU A 78 -2.28 -9.34 0.73
CA LEU A 78 -0.87 -9.46 0.34
C LEU A 78 -0.70 -9.50 -1.18
N GLU A 79 -1.55 -10.25 -1.89
CA GLU A 79 -1.54 -10.32 -3.35
C GLU A 79 -1.75 -8.94 -3.99
N ARG A 80 -2.64 -8.11 -3.43
CA ARG A 80 -2.84 -6.73 -3.90
C ARG A 80 -1.63 -5.86 -3.61
N ARG A 81 -1.06 -5.96 -2.40
CA ARG A 81 0.20 -5.25 -2.05
C ARG A 81 1.32 -5.61 -3.03
N ASN A 82 1.45 -6.88 -3.33
CA ASN A 82 2.44 -7.43 -4.25
C ASN A 82 2.27 -6.90 -5.68
N THR A 83 1.04 -6.87 -6.21
CA THR A 83 0.76 -6.26 -7.52
C THR A 83 1.05 -4.77 -7.52
N ILE A 84 0.66 -4.04 -6.47
CA ILE A 84 0.92 -2.59 -6.37
C ILE A 84 2.43 -2.32 -6.29
N ALA A 85 3.18 -3.09 -5.49
CA ALA A 85 4.63 -2.99 -5.44
C ALA A 85 5.29 -3.31 -6.79
N GLY A 86 4.77 -4.31 -7.51
CA GLY A 86 5.18 -4.62 -8.87
C GLY A 86 4.99 -3.43 -9.82
N LEU A 87 3.82 -2.78 -9.80
CA LEU A 87 3.57 -1.57 -10.60
C LEU A 87 4.52 -0.42 -10.27
N LEU A 88 4.84 -0.22 -8.98
CA LEU A 88 5.81 0.80 -8.57
C LEU A 88 7.22 0.49 -9.09
N ALA A 89 7.60 -0.79 -9.12
CA ALA A 89 8.89 -1.23 -9.66
C ALA A 89 8.93 -1.10 -11.19
N ASP A 90 7.85 -1.44 -11.89
CA ASP A 90 7.72 -1.27 -13.35
C ASP A 90 7.82 0.21 -13.76
N TRP A 91 7.48 1.15 -12.86
CA TRP A 91 7.65 2.59 -13.06
C TRP A 91 8.96 3.14 -12.49
N GLU A 92 9.89 2.26 -12.07
CA GLU A 92 11.21 2.60 -11.54
C GLU A 92 11.16 3.51 -10.28
N LEU A 93 10.04 3.46 -9.54
CA LEU A 93 9.88 4.24 -8.30
C LEU A 93 10.47 3.55 -7.08
N VAL A 94 10.60 2.22 -7.13
CA VAL A 94 11.17 1.37 -6.07
C VAL A 94 11.91 0.19 -6.70
N ASN A 95 12.86 -0.39 -5.98
CA ASN A 95 13.39 -1.73 -6.31
C ASN A 95 12.94 -2.73 -5.24
N ILE A 96 12.45 -3.90 -5.67
CA ILE A 96 11.93 -4.91 -4.75
C ILE A 96 13.08 -5.77 -4.21
N LEU A 97 13.19 -5.88 -2.88
CA LEU A 97 14.17 -6.75 -2.22
C LEU A 97 13.58 -8.09 -1.72
N GLY A 98 12.26 -8.14 -1.50
CA GLY A 98 11.55 -9.34 -1.04
C GLY A 98 10.79 -10.09 -2.12
N ASN A 99 10.00 -11.08 -1.71
CA ASN A 99 9.11 -11.81 -2.62
C ASN A 99 7.77 -11.07 -2.78
N ASN A 100 7.46 -10.65 -4.02
CA ASN A 100 6.18 -10.03 -4.37
C ASN A 100 5.25 -10.97 -5.15
N GLU A 101 5.35 -12.28 -4.93
CA GLU A 101 4.40 -13.28 -5.41
C GLU A 101 3.70 -13.98 -4.23
N PRO A 102 2.43 -14.41 -4.38
CA PRO A 102 1.58 -14.24 -5.56
C PRO A 102 1.06 -12.79 -5.74
N ARG A 103 0.61 -12.47 -6.96
CA ARG A 103 0.01 -11.17 -7.34
C ARG A 103 -1.49 -11.28 -7.62
N ALA A 104 -2.26 -10.32 -7.14
CA ALA A 104 -3.68 -10.19 -7.46
C ALA A 104 -3.86 -9.70 -8.90
N PRO A 105 -4.95 -10.09 -9.59
CA PRO A 105 -5.28 -9.56 -10.92
C PRO A 105 -5.42 -8.03 -10.92
N LEU A 106 -4.88 -7.38 -11.95
CA LEU A 106 -4.98 -5.92 -12.12
C LEU A 106 -6.44 -5.42 -12.14
N SER A 107 -7.40 -6.25 -12.55
CA SER A 107 -8.83 -5.91 -12.52
C SER A 107 -9.37 -5.61 -11.11
N GLN A 108 -8.68 -6.06 -10.06
CA GLN A 108 -9.03 -5.76 -8.67
C GLN A 108 -8.42 -4.45 -8.16
N ILE A 109 -7.57 -3.79 -8.95
CA ILE A 109 -6.79 -2.62 -8.53
C ILE A 109 -7.15 -1.46 -9.45
N LYS A 110 -7.60 -0.36 -8.85
CA LYS A 110 -7.80 0.90 -9.56
C LYS A 110 -6.56 1.77 -9.36
N VAL A 111 -5.99 2.20 -10.48
CA VAL A 111 -4.98 3.24 -10.56
C VAL A 111 -5.64 4.48 -11.16
N LEU A 112 -5.48 5.63 -10.52
CA LEU A 112 -5.90 6.92 -11.05
C LEU A 112 -4.69 7.68 -11.58
N SER A 113 -4.79 8.23 -12.79
CA SER A 113 -3.81 9.19 -13.26
C SER A 113 -3.88 10.47 -12.42
N PHE A 114 -2.81 11.28 -12.47
CA PHE A 114 -2.80 12.57 -11.79
C PHE A 114 -3.95 13.49 -12.24
N LYS A 115 -4.38 13.40 -13.51
CA LYS A 115 -5.45 14.22 -14.08
C LYS A 115 -6.84 13.81 -13.58
N GLU A 116 -7.05 12.53 -13.30
CA GLU A 116 -8.34 12.01 -12.84
C GLU A 116 -8.53 12.12 -11.33
N LYS A 117 -7.47 12.40 -10.56
CA LYS A 117 -7.51 12.29 -9.09
C LYS A 117 -8.57 13.19 -8.46
N ASP A 118 -8.77 14.39 -9.00
CA ASP A 118 -9.71 15.39 -8.49
C ASP A 118 -11.17 15.02 -8.82
N GLU A 119 -11.37 14.04 -9.68
CA GLU A 119 -12.68 13.44 -9.91
C GLU A 119 -13.05 12.44 -8.81
N TRP A 120 -12.09 11.91 -8.06
CA TRP A 120 -12.35 10.86 -7.08
C TRP A 120 -12.15 11.36 -5.66
N ILE A 121 -12.96 10.82 -4.75
CA ILE A 121 -12.67 10.97 -3.32
C ILE A 121 -11.54 10.00 -2.97
N LEU A 122 -10.36 10.52 -2.64
CA LEU A 122 -9.22 9.71 -2.20
C LEU A 122 -9.33 9.46 -0.69
N GLU A 123 -9.66 8.24 -0.31
CA GLU A 123 -9.89 7.82 1.06
C GLU A 123 -8.71 7.00 1.59
N THR A 124 -8.13 7.44 2.71
CA THR A 124 -6.98 6.78 3.34
C THR A 124 -7.43 6.07 4.62
N LYS A 125 -7.45 4.73 4.60
CA LYS A 125 -7.90 3.92 5.76
C LYS A 125 -6.95 3.97 6.95
N TYR A 126 -5.66 4.24 6.72
CA TYR A 126 -4.65 4.35 7.76
C TYR A 126 -3.88 5.67 7.62
N ASN A 127 -3.79 6.45 8.69
CA ASN A 127 -3.03 7.69 8.71
C ASN A 127 -1.71 7.48 9.45
N ILE A 128 -0.60 7.45 8.72
CA ILE A 128 0.75 7.36 9.31
C ILE A 128 1.05 8.65 10.08
N GLY A 129 1.38 8.52 11.36
CA GLY A 129 1.86 9.64 12.17
C GLY A 129 0.78 10.53 12.81
N LYS A 130 -0.50 10.13 12.83
CA LYS A 130 -1.45 10.81 13.73
C LYS A 130 -1.01 10.55 15.17
N LYS A 131 -0.58 11.61 15.87
CA LYS A 131 -0.41 11.61 17.34
C LYS A 131 -1.66 10.99 17.95
N ARG A 132 -1.49 10.11 18.95
CA ARG A 132 -2.58 9.82 19.89
C ARG A 132 -3.05 11.19 20.40
N VAL A 133 -4.29 11.55 20.05
CA VAL A 133 -5.01 12.52 20.86
C VAL A 133 -5.45 11.66 22.04
N GLU A 134 -4.78 11.84 23.17
CA GLU A 134 -5.28 11.34 24.46
C GLU A 134 -6.66 11.94 24.75
#